data_AF-B3MET7-F1
#
_entry.id   AF-B3MET7-F1
#
_cell.length_a   1.000
_cell.length_b   1.000
_cell.length_c   1.000
_cell.angle_alpha   90.00
_cell.angle_beta   90.00
_cell.angle_gamma   90.00
#
_symmetry.space_group_name_H-M   'P 1'
#
loop_
_entity.id
_entity.type
_entity.pdbx_description
1 polymer ?
#
loop_
_entity_poly.entity_id
_entity_poly.type
_entity_poly.pdbx_seq_one_letter_code
_entity_poly.pdbx_strand_id
1 'polypeptide(L)'
;MALQIAHNNREPPQPGGPMVEVYVLFVNTTHRTLDLYWMCFRDQENMYLTLKPFEEVRVNTFNTHSWFFRDYYTGERMHVRSRRIFHPVRIRVPKNPQHPDQLCDVRSQVLIHFPMRTLRENCLWLIARWLIRTSNAPRRIINGYHIPTTLKQQLLLLLTTIESYSRVASTRRRR
;
A
#
# COMPACT_ATOMS: atom_id res chain seq x y z
N MET A 1 -1.92 -35.34 6.22
CA MET A 1 -1.18 -34.59 7.26
C MET A 1 -1.28 -33.11 6.89
N ALA A 2 -2.09 -32.35 7.63
CA ALA A 2 -2.46 -30.99 7.27
C ALA A 2 -1.25 -30.07 7.36
N LEU A 3 -0.91 -29.38 6.27
CA LEU A 3 -0.03 -28.21 6.30
C LEU A 3 -0.64 -27.25 7.34
N GLN A 4 0.08 -27.03 8.45
CA GLN A 4 -0.27 -26.00 9.41
C GLN A 4 0.04 -24.64 8.75
N ILE A 5 -0.77 -24.27 7.77
CA ILE A 5 -0.81 -22.93 7.19
C ILE A 5 -1.29 -22.05 8.34
N ALA A 6 -0.33 -21.37 8.97
CA ALA A 6 -0.53 -20.54 10.14
C ALA A 6 -1.81 -19.70 9.97
N HIS A 7 -2.81 -20.02 10.80
CA HIS A 7 -4.10 -19.34 10.86
C HIS A 7 -4.01 -17.92 11.46
N ASN A 8 -2.81 -17.35 11.57
CA ASN A 8 -2.53 -16.10 12.30
C ASN A 8 -2.68 -14.86 11.41
N ASN A 9 -3.71 -14.82 10.56
CA ASN A 9 -3.98 -13.68 9.67
C ASN A 9 -4.96 -12.64 10.28
N ARG A 10 -5.35 -12.77 11.55
CA ARG A 10 -6.45 -11.96 12.11
C ARG A 10 -6.04 -10.87 13.09
N GLU A 11 -4.93 -11.01 13.81
CA GLU A 11 -4.60 -10.05 14.86
C GLU A 11 -3.37 -9.20 14.51
N PRO A 12 -3.45 -7.87 14.64
CA PRO A 12 -2.26 -7.04 14.59
C PRO A 12 -1.30 -7.45 15.72
N PRO A 13 0.02 -7.31 15.50
CA PRO A 13 1.01 -7.62 16.52
C PRO A 13 0.70 -6.86 17.82
N GLN A 14 0.66 -7.57 18.95
CA GLN A 14 0.37 -6.96 20.24
C GLN A 14 1.46 -5.95 20.61
N PRO A 15 1.10 -4.74 21.08
CA PRO A 15 2.07 -3.78 21.60
C PRO A 15 2.79 -4.39 22.80
N GLY A 16 4.13 -4.44 22.75
CA GLY A 16 4.98 -5.03 23.80
C GLY A 16 5.45 -6.47 23.55
N GLY A 17 5.07 -7.09 22.44
CA GLY A 17 5.65 -8.37 22.02
C GLY A 17 7.13 -8.24 21.58
N PRO A 18 7.89 -9.36 21.55
CA PRO A 18 9.27 -9.33 21.09
C PRO A 18 9.36 -8.86 19.64
N MET A 19 10.37 -8.03 19.36
CA MET A 19 10.72 -7.62 18.01
C MET A 19 11.39 -8.80 17.31
N VAL A 20 10.75 -9.29 16.24
CA VAL A 20 11.19 -10.48 15.52
C VAL A 20 11.41 -10.12 14.06
N GLU A 21 12.55 -10.54 13.51
CA GLU A 21 12.85 -10.40 12.10
C GLU A 21 11.85 -11.19 11.23
N VAL A 22 11.43 -10.54 10.14
CA VAL A 22 10.53 -11.09 9.15
C VAL A 22 11.10 -10.79 7.77
N TYR A 23 11.12 -11.79 6.91
CA TYR A 23 11.62 -11.64 5.54
C TYR A 23 10.45 -11.61 4.57
N VAL A 24 10.37 -10.55 3.77
CA VAL A 24 9.30 -10.38 2.77
C VAL A 24 9.86 -10.10 1.38
N LEU A 25 9.12 -10.53 0.36
CA LEU A 25 9.34 -10.14 -1.04
C LEU A 25 8.13 -9.31 -1.46
N PHE A 26 8.28 -7.99 -1.50
CA PHE A 26 7.24 -7.12 -2.04
C PHE A 26 7.26 -7.20 -3.55
N VAL A 27 6.09 -7.45 -4.15
CA VAL A 27 5.92 -7.53 -5.60
C VAL A 27 4.84 -6.54 -6.01
N ASN A 28 5.21 -5.58 -6.85
CA ASN A 28 4.26 -4.65 -7.43
C ASN A 28 3.54 -5.32 -8.61
N THR A 29 2.32 -5.80 -8.41
CA THR A 29 1.55 -6.41 -9.51
C THR A 29 0.75 -5.39 -10.31
N THR A 30 1.00 -4.09 -10.12
CA THR A 30 0.28 -3.00 -10.77
C THR A 30 1.10 -2.38 -11.90
N HIS A 31 0.42 -1.70 -12.82
CA HIS A 31 1.05 -0.89 -13.86
C HIS A 31 1.51 0.50 -13.34
N ARG A 32 1.57 0.72 -12.03
CA ARG A 32 1.89 2.03 -11.43
C ARG A 32 3.20 1.98 -10.63
N THR A 33 3.91 3.11 -10.60
CA THR A 33 5.08 3.29 -9.73
C THR A 33 4.60 3.53 -8.29
N LEU A 34 5.15 2.80 -7.32
CA LEU A 34 4.71 2.83 -5.93
C LEU A 34 5.83 3.29 -5.00
N ASP A 35 5.50 4.16 -4.04
CA ASP A 35 6.33 4.41 -2.88
C ASP A 35 5.94 3.45 -1.73
N LEU A 36 6.94 2.75 -1.20
CA LEU A 36 6.82 1.85 -0.06
C LEU A 36 7.14 2.63 1.21
N TYR A 37 6.24 2.54 2.19
CA TYR A 37 6.41 3.17 3.49
C TYR A 37 6.24 2.16 4.61
N TRP A 38 6.92 2.42 5.72
CA TRP A 38 6.66 1.72 6.97
C TRP A 38 6.60 2.70 8.14
N MET A 39 5.90 2.31 9.19
CA MET A 39 5.86 3.01 10.46
C MET A 39 5.96 1.99 11.60
N CYS A 40 6.61 2.40 12.70
CA CYS A 40 6.61 1.67 13.97
C CYS A 40 5.56 2.27 14.92
N PHE A 41 5.43 1.71 16.13
CA PHE A 41 4.55 2.20 17.20
C PHE A 41 4.71 3.69 17.60
N ARG A 42 5.71 4.41 17.08
CA ARG A 42 5.95 5.84 17.32
C ARG A 42 5.39 6.75 16.22
N ASP A 43 4.47 6.24 15.39
CA ASP A 43 3.69 6.95 14.36
C ASP A 43 4.43 7.75 13.29
N GLN A 44 5.76 7.64 13.20
CA GLN A 44 6.53 8.28 12.13
C GLN A 44 6.48 7.46 10.84
N GLU A 45 5.98 8.07 9.75
CA GLU A 45 6.03 7.50 8.40
C GLU A 45 7.47 7.56 7.86
N ASN A 46 8.04 6.41 7.55
CA ASN A 46 9.37 6.28 6.95
C ASN A 46 9.24 5.79 5.51
N MET A 47 9.72 6.58 4.56
CA MET A 47 9.79 6.17 3.15
C MET A 47 10.98 5.21 2.97
N TYR A 48 10.71 4.03 2.40
CA TYR A 48 11.72 3.01 2.19
C TYR A 48 12.33 3.09 0.78
N LEU A 49 11.51 2.92 -0.25
CA LEU A 49 11.94 3.02 -1.65
C LEU A 49 10.76 3.24 -2.59
N THR A 50 11.09 3.54 -3.85
CA THR A 50 10.16 3.59 -4.97
C THR A 50 10.32 2.33 -5.83
N LEU A 51 9.23 1.61 -6.06
CA LEU A 51 9.16 0.35 -6.81
C LEU A 51 8.43 0.60 -8.15
N LYS A 52 9.07 0.30 -9.29
CA LYS A 52 8.45 0.52 -10.61
C LYS A 52 7.38 -0.54 -10.90
N PRO A 53 6.54 -0.35 -11.94
CA PRO A 53 5.57 -1.37 -12.35
C PRO A 53 6.21 -2.74 -12.52
N PHE A 54 5.58 -3.78 -11.98
CA PHE A 54 6.00 -5.18 -12.13
C PHE A 54 7.37 -5.53 -11.52
N GLU A 55 8.00 -4.60 -10.79
CA GLU A 55 9.22 -4.88 -10.05
C GLU A 55 8.94 -5.55 -8.69
N GLU A 56 9.98 -6.20 -8.17
CA GLU A 56 9.98 -6.82 -6.86
C GLU A 56 11.20 -6.40 -6.04
N VAL A 57 11.06 -6.44 -4.71
CA VAL A 57 12.16 -6.13 -3.80
C VAL A 57 12.13 -7.02 -2.55
N ARG A 58 13.30 -7.57 -2.21
CA ARG A 58 13.51 -8.33 -0.98
C ARG A 58 13.73 -7.36 0.16
N VAL A 59 12.94 -7.50 1.22
CA VAL A 59 13.03 -6.65 2.41
C VAL A 59 13.16 -7.54 3.64
N ASN A 60 14.15 -7.21 4.48
CA ASN A 60 14.25 -7.74 5.83
C ASN A 60 13.65 -6.69 6.75
N THR A 61 12.58 -7.04 7.45
CA THR A 61 11.77 -6.13 8.28
C THR A 61 11.48 -6.78 9.62
N PHE A 62 10.62 -6.17 10.43
CA PHE A 62 10.22 -6.67 11.73
C PHE A 62 8.71 -6.81 11.80
N ASN A 63 8.25 -7.74 12.63
CA ASN A 63 6.81 -7.92 12.94
C ASN A 63 6.14 -6.64 13.48
N THR A 64 6.90 -5.73 14.07
CA THR A 64 6.40 -4.45 14.62
C THR A 64 6.17 -3.37 13.55
N HIS A 65 6.62 -3.57 12.31
CA HIS A 65 6.44 -2.59 11.24
C HIS A 65 5.02 -2.68 10.64
N SER A 66 4.39 -1.53 10.45
CA SER A 66 3.17 -1.40 9.64
C SER A 66 3.53 -0.84 8.28
N TRP A 67 3.32 -1.62 7.22
CA TRP A 67 3.64 -1.22 5.85
C TRP A 67 2.41 -0.71 5.11
N PHE A 68 2.59 0.32 4.30
CA PHE A 68 1.59 0.79 3.36
C PHE A 68 2.26 1.30 2.07
N PHE A 69 1.47 1.30 1.00
CA PHE A 69 1.98 1.50 -0.35
C PHE A 69 1.16 2.60 -1.02
N ARG A 70 1.82 3.61 -1.60
CA ARG A 70 1.13 4.72 -2.27
C ARG A 70 1.58 4.83 -3.72
N ASP A 71 0.64 5.12 -4.60
CA ASP A 71 0.95 5.53 -5.96
C ASP A 71 1.83 6.79 -5.94
N TYR A 72 2.93 6.75 -6.67
CA TYR A 72 3.94 7.81 -6.70
C TYR A 72 3.38 9.16 -7.19
N TYR A 73 2.42 9.18 -8.12
CA TYR A 73 1.90 10.41 -8.73
C TYR A 73 0.60 10.91 -8.11
N THR A 74 -0.22 10.01 -7.56
CA THR A 74 -1.57 10.31 -7.10
C THR A 74 -1.74 10.18 -5.60
N GLY A 75 -0.79 9.55 -4.90
CA GLY A 75 -0.89 9.25 -3.47
C GLY A 75 -1.91 8.16 -3.12
N GLU A 76 -2.53 7.53 -4.13
CA GLU A 76 -3.52 6.49 -3.94
C GLU A 76 -2.96 5.29 -3.17
N ARG A 77 -3.64 4.85 -2.10
CA ARG A 77 -3.20 3.69 -1.33
C ARG A 77 -3.48 2.38 -2.07
N MET A 78 -2.44 1.60 -2.31
CA MET A 78 -2.55 0.23 -2.83
C MET A 78 -2.85 -0.76 -1.70
N HIS A 79 -3.29 -1.95 -2.06
CA HIS A 79 -3.70 -2.98 -1.10
C HIS A 79 -2.77 -4.20 -1.16
N VAL A 80 -2.72 -4.91 -0.04
CA VAL A 80 -2.18 -6.26 0.09
C VAL A 80 -3.26 -7.11 0.74
N ARG A 81 -3.64 -8.23 0.11
CA ARG A 81 -4.73 -9.10 0.58
C ARG A 81 -6.00 -8.29 0.92
N SER A 82 -6.35 -7.36 0.03
CA SER A 82 -7.49 -6.44 0.18
C SER A 82 -7.43 -5.48 1.38
N ARG A 83 -6.28 -5.33 2.06
CA ARG A 83 -6.08 -4.39 3.18
C ARG A 83 -5.11 -3.27 2.80
N ARG A 84 -5.32 -2.07 3.37
CA ARG A 84 -4.49 -0.87 3.14
C ARG A 84 -3.17 -0.88 3.92
N ILE A 85 -3.12 -1.67 5.00
CA ILE A 85 -1.96 -1.80 5.88
C ILE A 85 -1.57 -3.27 5.93
N PHE A 86 -0.30 -3.55 5.70
CA PHE A 86 0.30 -4.87 5.80
C PHE A 86 1.16 -4.95 7.07
N HIS A 87 0.92 -5.98 7.88
CA HIS A 87 1.76 -6.31 9.02
C HIS A 87 2.57 -7.58 8.66
N PRO A 88 3.91 -7.53 8.70
CA PRO A 88 4.75 -8.68 8.41
C PRO A 88 4.51 -9.80 9.42
N VAL A 89 4.36 -11.02 8.90
CA VAL A 89 4.20 -12.23 9.72
C VAL A 89 5.39 -13.14 9.46
N ARG A 90 6.06 -13.58 10.53
CA ARG A 90 7.15 -14.56 10.43
C ARG A 90 6.59 -15.90 9.97
N ILE A 91 7.07 -16.37 8.83
CA ILE A 91 6.73 -17.69 8.31
C ILE A 91 7.90 -18.63 8.54
N ARG A 92 7.60 -19.79 9.13
CA ARG A 92 8.54 -20.88 9.38
C ARG A 92 8.07 -22.13 8.67
N VAL A 93 8.98 -22.84 8.02
CA VAL A 93 8.70 -24.13 7.37
C VAL A 93 9.76 -25.16 7.78
N PRO A 94 9.44 -26.47 7.75
CA PRO A 94 10.44 -27.51 7.97
C PRO A 94 11.59 -27.42 6.96
N LYS A 95 12.83 -27.50 7.43
CA LYS A 95 14.04 -27.56 6.58
C LYS A 95 14.08 -28.83 5.74
N ASN A 96 13.63 -29.94 6.32
CA ASN A 96 13.56 -31.25 5.67
C ASN A 96 12.19 -31.88 5.99
N PRO A 97 11.45 -32.40 4.99
CA PRO A 97 10.21 -33.15 5.22
C PRO A 97 10.34 -34.30 6.21
N GLN A 98 11.52 -34.90 6.35
CA GLN A 98 11.81 -36.00 7.27
C GLN A 98 12.02 -35.57 8.72
N HIS A 99 12.32 -34.28 8.96
CA HIS A 99 12.56 -33.71 10.29
C HIS A 99 11.69 -32.45 10.49
N PRO A 100 10.37 -32.61 10.70
CA PRO A 100 9.43 -31.50 10.78
C PRO A 100 9.72 -30.49 11.89
N ASP A 101 10.44 -30.90 12.94
CA ASP A 101 10.76 -30.06 14.09
C ASP A 101 11.84 -29.01 13.79
N GLN A 102 12.66 -29.23 12.76
CA GLN A 102 13.70 -28.30 12.37
C GLN A 102 13.15 -27.23 11.43
N LEU A 103 12.62 -26.15 12.01
CA LEU A 103 12.06 -25.04 11.25
C LEU A 103 13.14 -24.06 10.76
N CYS A 104 12.93 -23.49 9.57
CA CYS A 104 13.68 -22.34 9.07
C CYS A 104 12.74 -21.18 8.71
N ASP A 105 13.27 -19.96 8.82
CA ASP A 105 12.57 -18.77 8.37
C ASP A 105 12.62 -18.67 6.85
N VAL A 106 11.48 -18.34 6.27
CA VAL A 106 11.36 -18.17 4.82
C VAL A 106 10.81 -16.80 4.47
N ARG A 107 11.18 -16.34 3.28
CA ARG A 107 10.70 -15.08 2.74
C ARG A 107 9.29 -15.25 2.19
N SER A 108 8.33 -14.53 2.75
CA SER A 108 6.94 -14.56 2.28
C SER A 108 6.73 -13.58 1.13
N GLN A 109 6.09 -14.02 0.05
CA GLN A 109 5.72 -13.14 -1.06
C GLN A 109 4.50 -12.27 -0.68
N VAL A 110 4.59 -10.97 -0.98
CA VAL A 110 3.58 -9.97 -0.67
C VAL A 110 3.19 -9.26 -1.96
N LEU A 111 2.01 -9.61 -2.48
CA LEU A 111 1.48 -9.06 -3.73
C LEU A 111 0.75 -7.75 -3.47
N ILE A 112 1.29 -6.65 -4.01
CA ILE A 112 0.71 -5.31 -3.93
C ILE A 112 -0.16 -5.09 -5.16
N HIS A 113 -1.45 -4.85 -4.95
CA HIS A 113 -2.45 -4.71 -6.01
C HIS A 113 -3.28 -3.43 -5.86
N PHE A 114 -4.08 -3.11 -6.88
CA PHE A 114 -4.98 -1.96 -6.84
C PHE A 114 -5.98 -2.04 -5.66
N PRO A 115 -6.39 -0.89 -5.10
CA PRO A 115 -7.35 -0.90 -4.01
C PRO A 115 -8.69 -1.47 -4.47
N MET A 116 -9.28 -2.29 -3.59
CA MET A 116 -10.67 -2.74 -3.70
C MET A 116 -11.56 -1.58 -3.25
N ARG A 117 -11.93 -0.72 -4.21
CA ARG A 117 -12.77 0.45 -3.97
C ARG A 117 -14.24 0.08 -4.03
N THR A 118 -15.05 0.77 -3.24
CA THR A 118 -16.51 0.83 -3.45
C THR A 118 -16.82 1.47 -4.81
N LEU A 119 -18.02 1.23 -5.36
CA LEU A 119 -18.45 1.88 -6.60
C LEU A 119 -18.36 3.40 -6.48
N ARG A 120 -18.80 3.95 -5.34
CA ARG A 120 -18.72 5.39 -5.04
C ARG A 120 -17.28 5.90 -5.14
N GLU A 121 -16.32 5.24 -4.49
CA GLU A 121 -14.91 5.62 -4.55
C GLU A 121 -14.35 5.51 -5.98
N ASN A 122 -14.71 4.46 -6.73
CA ASN A 122 -14.33 4.33 -8.14
C ASN A 122 -14.85 5.51 -8.99
N CYS A 123 -16.11 5.91 -8.82
CA CYS A 123 -16.68 7.06 -9.52
C CYS A 123 -15.95 8.36 -9.17
N LEU A 124 -15.66 8.59 -7.89
CA LEU A 124 -14.92 9.78 -7.44
C LEU A 124 -13.52 9.83 -8.07
N TRP A 125 -12.78 8.72 -8.03
CA TRP A 125 -11.46 8.62 -8.63
C TRP A 125 -11.48 8.79 -10.15
N LEU A 126 -12.47 8.21 -10.82
CA LEU A 126 -12.64 8.33 -12.27
C LEU A 126 -12.88 9.80 -12.66
N ILE A 127 -13.81 10.48 -12.00
CA ILE A 127 -14.14 11.89 -12.25
C ILE A 127 -12.92 12.77 -11.97
N ALA A 128 -12.25 12.59 -10.83
CA ALA A 128 -11.08 13.38 -10.47
C ALA A 128 -9.94 13.21 -11.48
N ARG A 129 -9.60 11.97 -11.87
CA ARG A 129 -8.55 11.70 -12.85
C ARG A 129 -8.90 12.22 -14.24
N TRP A 130 -10.17 12.13 -14.64
CA TRP A 130 -10.63 12.68 -15.90
C TRP A 130 -10.48 14.21 -15.92
N LEU A 131 -10.98 14.90 -14.88
CA LEU A 131 -10.91 16.36 -14.76
C LEU A 131 -9.46 16.89 -14.78
N ILE A 132 -8.53 16.22 -14.10
CA ILE A 132 -7.10 16.59 -14.12
C ILE A 132 -6.51 16.52 -15.53
N ARG A 133 -6.97 15.57 -16.35
CA ARG A 133 -6.45 15.37 -17.70
C ARG A 133 -7.10 16.28 -18.74
N THR A 134 -8.36 16.66 -18.54
CA THR A 134 -9.17 17.32 -19.57
C THR A 134 -9.48 18.79 -19.27
N SER A 135 -9.24 19.27 -18.06
CA SER A 135 -9.63 20.63 -17.65
C SER A 135 -8.48 21.42 -17.03
N ASN A 136 -8.38 22.70 -17.40
CA ASN A 136 -7.49 23.67 -16.76
C ASN A 136 -8.10 24.29 -15.49
N ALA A 137 -9.39 24.06 -15.21
CA ALA A 137 -10.10 24.63 -14.06
C ALA A 137 -11.02 23.59 -13.37
N PRO A 138 -10.49 22.43 -12.95
CA PRO A 138 -11.31 21.31 -12.46
C PRO A 138 -12.12 21.66 -11.21
N ARG A 139 -11.59 22.54 -10.34
CA ARG A 139 -12.29 23.02 -9.12
C ARG A 139 -13.56 23.80 -9.45
N ARG A 140 -13.52 24.66 -10.47
CA ARG A 140 -14.69 25.44 -10.91
C ARG A 140 -15.77 24.51 -11.47
N ILE A 141 -15.38 23.49 -12.25
CA ILE A 141 -16.30 22.50 -12.79
C ILE A 141 -17.02 21.73 -11.67
N ILE A 142 -16.28 21.24 -10.67
CA ILE A 142 -16.86 20.53 -9.52
C ILE A 142 -17.88 21.41 -8.77
N ASN A 143 -17.57 22.69 -8.58
CA ASN A 143 -18.48 23.62 -7.91
C ASN A 143 -19.79 23.78 -8.68
N GLY A 144 -19.76 23.70 -10.01
CA GLY A 144 -20.93 23.76 -10.89
C GLY A 144 -21.77 22.48 -10.95
N TYR A 145 -21.30 21.34 -10.43
CA TYR A 145 -22.10 20.10 -10.45
C TYR A 145 -23.35 20.18 -9.57
N HIS A 146 -24.46 19.61 -10.04
CA HIS A 146 -25.70 19.45 -9.27
C HIS A 146 -25.64 18.17 -8.41
N ILE A 147 -24.63 18.07 -7.55
CA ILE A 147 -24.42 16.96 -6.61
C ILE A 147 -24.28 17.47 -5.17
N PRO A 148 -24.50 16.63 -4.14
CA PRO A 148 -24.31 17.00 -2.75
C PRO A 148 -22.94 17.63 -2.45
N THR A 149 -22.93 18.64 -1.58
CA THR A 149 -21.69 19.36 -1.18
C THR A 149 -20.63 18.42 -0.61
N THR A 150 -21.03 17.36 0.09
CA THR A 150 -20.12 16.34 0.61
C THR A 150 -19.35 15.62 -0.50
N LEU A 151 -19.97 15.31 -1.64
CA LEU A 151 -19.29 14.73 -2.79
C LEU A 151 -18.36 15.74 -3.48
N LYS A 152 -18.77 17.02 -3.57
CA LYS A 152 -17.91 18.08 -4.08
C LYS A 152 -16.63 18.19 -3.24
N GLN A 153 -16.77 18.24 -1.92
CA GLN A 153 -15.64 18.28 -0.99
C GLN A 153 -14.71 17.07 -1.15
N GLN A 154 -15.26 15.86 -1.29
CA GLN A 154 -14.47 14.66 -1.54
C GLN A 154 -13.69 14.71 -2.87
N LEU A 155 -14.30 15.19 -3.95
CA LEU A 155 -13.61 15.38 -5.23
C LEU A 155 -12.49 16.43 -5.11
N LEU A 156 -12.76 17.56 -4.45
CA LEU A 156 -11.77 18.63 -4.24
C LEU A 156 -10.58 18.16 -3.40
N LEU A 157 -10.84 17.33 -2.38
CA LEU A 157 -9.79 16.70 -1.59
C LEU A 157 -8.92 15.79 -2.47
N LEU A 158 -9.54 14.90 -3.26
CA LEU A 158 -8.81 14.01 -4.17
C LEU A 158 -7.96 14.78 -5.18
N LEU A 159 -8.49 15.84 -5.79
CA LEU A 159 -7.73 16.71 -6.70
C LEU A 159 -6.48 17.28 -6.01
N THR A 160 -6.68 17.84 -4.81
CA THR A 160 -5.59 18.46 -4.04
C THR A 160 -4.52 17.44 -3.66
N THR A 161 -4.92 16.22 -3.29
CA THR A 161 -3.98 15.12 -3.02
C THR A 161 -3.19 14.75 -4.27
N ILE A 162 -3.85 14.52 -5.41
CA ILE A 162 -3.18 14.11 -6.66
C ILE A 162 -2.20 15.19 -7.12
N GLU A 163 -2.60 16.46 -7.11
CA GLU A 163 -1.74 17.58 -7.49
C GLU A 163 -0.50 17.69 -6.59
N SER A 164 -0.68 17.53 -5.27
CA SER A 164 0.43 17.54 -4.31
C SER A 164 1.46 16.45 -4.61
N TYR A 165 0.99 15.21 -4.81
CA TYR A 165 1.86 14.08 -5.15
C TYR A 165 2.53 14.24 -6.51
N SER A 166 1.79 14.70 -7.52
CA SER A 166 2.34 14.94 -8.86
C SER A 166 3.43 16.02 -8.86
N ARG A 167 3.28 17.06 -8.03
CA ARG A 167 4.30 18.09 -7.84
C ARG A 167 5.56 17.51 -7.19
N VAL A 168 5.41 16.77 -6.08
CA VAL A 168 6.55 16.11 -5.40
C VAL A 168 7.27 15.14 -6.32
N ALA A 169 6.51 14.33 -7.06
CA ALA A 169 7.01 13.38 -8.04
C ALA A 169 7.87 14.05 -9.14
N SER A 170 7.42 15.23 -9.61
CA SER A 170 8.12 16.04 -10.60
C SER A 170 9.43 16.61 -10.06
N THR A 171 9.45 17.05 -8.79
CA THR A 171 10.66 17.55 -8.14
C THR A 171 11.69 16.44 -7.94
N ARG A 172 11.27 15.25 -7.51
CA ARG A 172 12.16 14.10 -7.29
C ARG A 172 12.80 13.59 -8.59
N ARG A 173 12.07 13.63 -9.72
CA ARG A 173 12.59 13.22 -11.04
C ARG A 173 13.70 14.13 -11.60
N ARG A 174 13.82 15.37 -11.13
CA ARG A 174 14.82 16.34 -11.61
C ARG A 174 16.16 16.24 -10.87
N ARG A 175 16.23 15.44 -9.81
CA ARG A 175 17.45 15.15 -9.06
C ARG A 175 18.00 13.81 -9.56
#